data_AF-A0A1X1Q2X4-F1
#
_entry.id   AF-A0A1X1Q2X4-F1
#
_cell.length_a   1.000
_cell.length_b   1.000
_cell.length_c   1.000
_cell.angle_alpha   90.00
_cell.angle_beta   90.00
_cell.angle_gamma   90.00
#
_symmetry.space_group_name_H-M   'P 1'
#
loop_
_entity.id
_entity.type
_entity.pdbx_description
1 polymer ?
#
loop_
_entity_poly.entity_id
_entity_poly.type
_entity_poly.pdbx_seq_one_letter_code
_entity_poly.pdbx_strand_id
1 'polypeptide(L)'
;MSRRQAREVALQALFQLDMNPLDEGADAAQARQNAIDAAVFAKDDDVKLGSKDMDFLKNLVNGTLDNQEAIDELITRNSKDRLLQRMAGVDRNITRLAVYELKFCDEELTTNIIINEAVELAKKFGTDDSGRFVNGILGAIARA
;
A
#
# COMPACT_ATOMS: atom_id res chain seq x y z
N MET A 1 1.00 8.18 15.82
CA MET A 1 0.11 8.87 14.86
C MET A 1 0.74 9.00 13.48
N SER A 2 2.04 9.26 13.38
CA SER A 2 2.70 9.59 12.13
C SER A 2 2.88 8.43 11.12
N ARG A 3 3.19 7.21 11.59
CA ARG A 3 3.31 6.02 10.71
C ARG A 3 1.99 5.62 10.06
N ARG A 4 0.87 5.77 10.77
CA ARG A 4 -0.47 5.55 10.22
C ARG A 4 -0.77 6.56 9.11
N GLN A 5 -0.46 7.84 9.33
CA GLN A 5 -0.60 8.88 8.31
C GLN A 5 0.30 8.62 7.10
N ALA A 6 1.55 8.17 7.32
CA ALA A 6 2.44 7.78 6.24
C ALA A 6 1.86 6.63 5.39
N ARG A 7 1.26 5.60 5.99
CA ARG A 7 0.56 4.54 5.22
C ARG A 7 -0.63 5.05 4.43
N GLU A 8 -1.40 5.98 4.99
CA GLU A 8 -2.51 6.60 4.26
C GLU A 8 -2.03 7.36 3.03
N VAL A 9 -0.95 8.13 3.16
CA VAL A 9 -0.34 8.86 2.04
C VAL A 9 0.27 7.89 1.02
N ALA A 10 0.92 6.81 1.49
CA ALA A 10 1.47 5.78 0.62
C ALA A 10 0.38 5.12 -0.22
N LEU A 11 -0.77 4.79 0.41
CA LEU A 11 -1.93 4.26 -0.29
C LEU A 11 -2.43 5.20 -1.39
N GLN A 12 -2.53 6.50 -1.10
CA GLN A 12 -2.98 7.50 -2.08
C GLN A 12 -2.02 7.61 -3.27
N ALA A 13 -0.71 7.66 -3.01
CA ALA A 13 0.32 7.69 -4.04
C ALA A 13 0.30 6.42 -4.91
N LEU A 14 0.22 5.24 -4.28
CA LEU A 14 0.13 3.96 -5.00
C LEU A 14 -1.13 3.87 -5.85
N PHE A 15 -2.28 4.29 -5.31
CA PHE A 15 -3.54 4.31 -6.06
C PHE A 15 -3.47 5.25 -7.28
N GLN A 16 -2.85 6.43 -7.13
CA GLN A 16 -2.66 7.37 -8.23
C GLN A 16 -1.82 6.75 -9.36
N LEU A 17 -0.73 6.07 -9.01
CA LEU A 17 0.15 5.40 -9.98
C LEU A 17 -0.52 4.19 -10.64
N ASP A 18 -1.31 3.43 -9.88
CA ASP A 18 -2.05 2.25 -10.37
C ASP A 18 -3.21 2.65 -11.31
N MET A 19 -3.81 3.83 -11.11
CA MET A 19 -4.87 4.37 -11.98
C MET A 19 -4.32 5.13 -13.20
N ASN A 20 -3.07 5.60 -13.14
CA ASN A 20 -2.42 6.33 -14.23
C ASN A 20 -1.12 5.61 -14.62
N PRO A 21 -1.21 4.52 -15.40
CA PRO A 21 -0.03 3.83 -15.90
C PRO A 21 0.90 4.77 -16.64
N LEU A 22 2.20 4.53 -16.53
CA LEU A 22 3.21 5.33 -17.18
C LEU A 22 3.23 5.09 -18.69
N ASP A 23 3.35 6.19 -19.43
CA ASP A 23 3.63 6.15 -20.86
C ASP A 23 5.02 5.56 -21.11
N GLU A 24 5.19 4.95 -22.30
CA GLU A 24 6.48 4.42 -22.72
C GLU A 24 7.54 5.54 -22.77
N GLY A 25 8.67 5.33 -22.10
CA GLY A 25 9.75 6.32 -22.00
C GLY A 25 9.59 7.37 -20.89
N ALA A 26 8.52 7.30 -20.09
CA ALA A 26 8.38 8.16 -18.92
C ALA A 26 9.42 7.81 -17.82
N ASP A 27 9.88 8.83 -17.10
CA ASP A 27 10.76 8.65 -15.95
C ASP A 27 9.95 8.13 -14.75
N ALA A 28 10.09 6.84 -14.46
CA ALA A 28 9.40 6.18 -13.37
C ALA A 28 9.77 6.75 -11.99
N ALA A 29 11.02 7.17 -11.78
CA ALA A 29 11.45 7.74 -10.51
C ALA A 29 10.80 9.11 -10.28
N GLN A 30 10.79 9.95 -11.33
CA GLN A 30 10.12 11.25 -11.26
C GLN A 30 8.61 11.10 -11.05
N ALA A 31 7.97 10.14 -11.70
CA ALA A 31 6.54 9.90 -11.54
C ALA A 31 6.18 9.44 -10.12
N ARG A 32 6.99 8.54 -9.53
CA ARG A 32 6.82 8.13 -8.12
C ARG A 32 6.95 9.32 -7.18
N GLN A 33 7.97 10.16 -7.38
CA GLN A 33 8.17 11.35 -6.57
C GLN A 33 6.99 12.32 -6.70
N ASN A 34 6.49 12.56 -7.92
CA ASN A 34 5.33 13.41 -8.17
C ASN A 34 4.06 12.88 -7.47
N ALA A 35 3.84 11.56 -7.47
CA ALA A 35 2.71 10.95 -6.79
C ALA A 35 2.82 11.08 -5.26
N ILE A 36 4.02 10.92 -4.70
CA ILE A 36 4.28 11.15 -3.27
C ILE A 36 3.99 12.61 -2.92
N ASP A 37 4.53 13.56 -3.69
CA ASP A 37 4.37 14.99 -3.42
C ASP A 37 2.90 15.42 -3.53
N ALA A 38 2.18 14.94 -4.54
CA ALA A 38 0.76 15.19 -4.70
C ALA A 38 -0.07 14.62 -3.52
N ALA A 39 0.24 13.39 -3.08
CA ALA A 39 -0.46 12.76 -1.96
C ALA A 39 -0.17 13.46 -0.62
N VAL A 40 1.06 13.94 -0.41
CA VAL A 40 1.41 14.74 0.77
C VAL A 40 0.71 16.10 0.74
N PHE A 41 0.67 16.76 -0.43
CA PHE A 41 0.02 18.05 -0.59
C PHE A 41 -1.51 17.97 -0.42
N ALA A 42 -2.12 16.84 -0.77
CA ALA A 42 -3.55 16.61 -0.59
C ALA A 42 -3.99 16.38 0.87
N LYS A 43 -3.04 16.33 1.83
CA LYS A 43 -3.36 16.29 3.26
C LYS A 43 -3.74 17.68 3.76
N ASP A 44 -4.65 17.72 4.75
CA ASP A 44 -4.97 18.96 5.47
C ASP A 44 -3.69 19.60 6.04
N ASP A 45 -3.62 20.93 6.04
CA ASP A 45 -2.46 21.73 6.47
C ASP A 45 -1.95 21.39 7.89
N ASP A 46 -2.80 20.81 8.73
CA ASP A 46 -2.49 20.39 10.11
C ASP A 46 -1.76 19.03 10.19
N VAL A 47 -1.69 18.27 9.11
CA VAL A 47 -1.01 16.97 9.05
C VAL A 47 0.41 17.14 8.51
N LYS A 48 1.37 17.33 9.42
CA LYS A 48 2.80 17.37 9.07
C LYS A 48 3.47 16.04 9.34
N LEU A 49 3.98 15.39 8.29
CA LEU A 49 4.85 14.23 8.42
C LEU A 49 6.25 14.70 8.85
N GLY A 50 6.78 14.11 9.93
CA GLY A 50 8.17 14.32 10.32
C GLY A 50 9.13 13.67 9.31
N SER A 51 10.42 14.02 9.38
CA SER A 51 11.43 13.46 8.47
C SER A 51 11.43 11.93 8.43
N LYS A 52 11.41 11.28 9.60
CA LYS A 52 11.36 9.81 9.70
C LYS A 52 10.13 9.18 9.05
N ASP A 53 9.00 9.87 9.10
CA ASP A 53 7.75 9.36 8.52
C ASP A 53 7.70 9.61 7.01
N MET A 54 8.33 10.69 6.54
CA MET A 54 8.58 10.92 5.12
C MET A 54 9.51 9.85 4.53
N ASP A 55 10.57 9.46 5.24
CA ASP A 55 11.45 8.38 4.81
C ASP A 55 10.70 7.05 4.77
N PHE A 56 9.88 6.77 5.79
CA PHE A 56 9.03 5.60 5.78
C PHE A 56 8.03 5.58 4.62
N LEU A 57 7.34 6.70 4.39
CA LEU A 57 6.42 6.85 3.26
C LEU A 57 7.11 6.53 1.93
N LYS A 58 8.30 7.08 1.71
CA LYS A 58 9.10 6.80 0.50
C LYS A 58 9.46 5.33 0.39
N ASN A 59 9.88 4.70 1.49
CA ASN A 59 10.21 3.28 1.52
C ASN A 59 8.98 2.41 1.20
N LEU A 60 7.82 2.74 1.76
CA LEU A 60 6.56 2.06 1.48
C LEU A 60 6.21 2.12 -0.01
N VAL A 61 6.21 3.32 -0.60
CA VAL A 61 5.83 3.50 -2.02
C VAL A 61 6.84 2.84 -2.94
N ASN A 62 8.13 3.16 -2.79
CA ASN A 62 9.17 2.63 -3.67
C ASN A 62 9.31 1.12 -3.52
N GLY A 63 9.39 0.63 -2.28
CA GLY A 63 9.52 -0.79 -2.02
C GLY A 63 8.33 -1.61 -2.49
N THR A 64 7.10 -1.08 -2.39
CA THR A 64 5.91 -1.75 -2.95
C THR A 64 6.01 -1.86 -4.48
N LEU A 65 6.42 -0.79 -5.16
CA LEU A 65 6.51 -0.77 -6.63
C LEU A 65 7.69 -1.61 -7.15
N ASP A 66 8.83 -1.58 -6.46
CA ASP A 66 10.03 -2.35 -6.83
C ASP A 66 9.81 -3.86 -6.66
N ASN A 67 8.94 -4.27 -5.74
CA ASN A 67 8.61 -5.67 -5.49
C ASN A 67 7.22 -6.05 -6.03
N GLN A 68 6.60 -5.22 -6.87
CA GLN A 68 5.20 -5.35 -7.22
C GLN A 68 4.86 -6.71 -7.84
N GLU A 69 5.70 -7.22 -8.75
CA GLU A 69 5.48 -8.54 -9.37
C GLU A 69 5.48 -9.66 -8.33
N ALA A 70 6.49 -9.70 -7.45
CA ALA A 70 6.60 -10.71 -6.40
C ALA A 70 5.45 -10.61 -5.37
N ILE A 71 5.03 -9.37 -5.05
CA ILE A 71 3.87 -9.09 -4.20
C ILE A 71 2.58 -9.63 -4.86
N ASP A 72 2.38 -9.32 -6.14
CA ASP A 72 1.19 -9.74 -6.89
C ASP A 72 1.11 -11.27 -7.02
N GLU A 73 2.25 -11.95 -7.18
CA GLU A 73 2.35 -13.40 -7.14
C GLU A 73 2.00 -13.98 -5.76
N LEU A 74 2.46 -13.37 -4.67
CA LEU A 74 2.12 -13.78 -3.31
C LEU A 74 0.62 -13.63 -3.05
N ILE A 75 0.03 -12.52 -3.50
CA ILE A 75 -1.42 -12.30 -3.37
C ILE A 75 -2.16 -13.37 -4.17
N THR A 76 -1.81 -13.54 -5.46
CA THR A 76 -2.50 -14.46 -6.38
C THR A 76 -2.44 -15.91 -5.90
N ARG A 77 -1.30 -16.36 -5.35
CA ARG A 77 -1.16 -17.72 -4.80
C ARG A 77 -2.01 -17.97 -3.55
N ASN A 78 -2.30 -16.92 -2.77
CA ASN A 78 -3.02 -17.02 -1.50
C ASN A 78 -4.49 -16.58 -1.59
N SER A 79 -4.90 -16.00 -2.71
CA SER A 79 -6.27 -15.61 -2.99
C SER A 79 -7.04 -16.77 -3.64
N LYS A 80 -7.61 -17.66 -2.82
CA LYS A 80 -8.49 -18.76 -3.28
C LYS A 80 -9.65 -18.19 -4.11
N ASP A 81 -9.56 -18.29 -5.44
CA ASP A 81 -10.55 -17.87 -6.45
C ASP A 81 -10.70 -16.37 -6.74
N ARG A 82 -9.87 -15.50 -6.15
CA ARG A 82 -9.97 -14.04 -6.35
C ARG A 82 -8.78 -13.51 -7.12
N LEU A 83 -8.99 -13.25 -8.42
CA LEU A 83 -7.98 -12.61 -9.25
C LEU A 83 -7.69 -11.19 -8.73
N LEU A 84 -6.42 -10.88 -8.52
CA LEU A 84 -5.93 -9.53 -8.16
C LEU A 84 -6.54 -8.43 -9.04
N GLN A 85 -6.68 -8.70 -10.34
CA GLN A 85 -7.26 -7.78 -11.32
C GLN A 85 -8.74 -7.45 -11.08
N ARG A 86 -9.48 -8.30 -10.34
CA ARG A 86 -10.88 -8.09 -10.00
C ARG A 86 -11.07 -7.36 -8.68
N MET A 87 -10.00 -7.11 -7.93
CA MET A 87 -10.06 -6.33 -6.70
C MET A 87 -10.33 -4.85 -7.03
N ALA A 88 -11.11 -4.19 -6.19
CA ALA A 88 -11.19 -2.73 -6.22
C ALA A 88 -9.78 -2.14 -6.09
N GLY A 89 -9.50 -1.07 -6.83
CA GLY A 89 -8.15 -0.47 -6.86
C GLY A 89 -7.63 -0.11 -5.47
N VAL A 90 -8.51 0.37 -4.57
CA VAL A 90 -8.16 0.64 -3.17
C VAL A 90 -7.75 -0.63 -2.44
N ASP A 91 -8.58 -1.68 -2.44
CA ASP A 91 -8.28 -2.96 -1.76
C ASP A 91 -7.00 -3.60 -2.30
N ARG A 92 -6.78 -3.52 -3.62
CA ARG A 92 -5.58 -4.01 -4.29
C ARG A 92 -4.34 -3.30 -3.75
N ASN A 93 -4.33 -1.96 -3.73
CA ASN A 93 -3.18 -1.19 -3.27
C ASN A 93 -2.94 -1.32 -1.77
N ILE A 94 -3.99 -1.42 -0.95
CA ILE A 94 -3.86 -1.73 0.49
C ILE A 94 -3.19 -3.09 0.69
N THR A 95 -3.64 -4.09 -0.05
CA THR A 95 -3.10 -5.45 0.06
C THR A 95 -1.64 -5.48 -0.39
N ARG A 96 -1.31 -4.85 -1.51
CA ARG A 96 0.07 -4.74 -2.01
C ARG A 96 1.00 -4.08 -0.98
N LEU A 97 0.58 -2.93 -0.45
CA LEU A 97 1.31 -2.18 0.57
C LEU A 97 1.58 -3.03 1.82
N ALA A 98 0.55 -3.73 2.31
CA ALA A 98 0.68 -4.57 3.49
C ALA A 98 1.56 -5.80 3.25
N VAL A 99 1.51 -6.40 2.05
CA VAL A 99 2.40 -7.53 1.70
C VAL A 99 3.84 -7.07 1.58
N TYR A 100 4.10 -5.87 1.04
CA TYR A 100 5.43 -5.25 1.08
C TYR A 100 5.94 -5.19 2.53
N GLU A 101 5.15 -4.62 3.44
CA GLU A 101 5.51 -4.53 4.86
C GLU A 101 5.75 -5.90 5.50
N LEU A 102 4.97 -6.93 5.14
CA LEU A 102 5.08 -8.27 5.72
C LEU A 102 6.30 -9.07 5.26
N LYS A 103 6.76 -8.86 4.02
CA LYS A 103 7.70 -9.79 3.36
C LYS A 103 8.98 -9.13 2.84
N PHE A 104 9.00 -7.81 2.68
CA PHE A 104 10.09 -7.11 2.00
C PHE A 104 10.59 -5.87 2.75
N CYS A 105 9.85 -5.37 3.73
CA CYS A 105 10.29 -4.22 4.53
C CYS A 105 11.25 -4.69 5.63
N ASP A 106 12.41 -4.03 5.73
CA ASP A 106 13.44 -4.33 6.73
C ASP A 106 13.08 -3.87 8.15
N GLU A 107 11.99 -3.09 8.31
CA GLU A 107 11.57 -2.60 9.62
C GLU A 107 10.83 -3.68 10.41
N GLU A 108 11.29 -4.00 11.61
CA GLU A 108 10.70 -5.02 12.48
C GLU A 108 9.35 -4.55 13.07
N LEU A 109 8.29 -4.65 12.27
CA LEU A 109 6.91 -4.50 12.72
C LEU A 109 6.27 -5.88 12.91
N THR A 110 5.52 -6.04 14.00
CA THR A 110 4.80 -7.31 14.21
C THR A 110 3.72 -7.49 13.15
N THR A 111 3.59 -8.72 12.62
CA THR A 111 2.57 -9.12 11.63
C THR A 111 1.17 -8.61 11.98
N ASN A 112 0.79 -8.69 13.26
CA ASN A 112 -0.53 -8.26 13.73
C ASN A 112 -0.74 -6.74 13.58
N ILE A 113 0.29 -5.93 13.79
CA ILE A 113 0.21 -4.47 13.60
C ILE A 113 -0.02 -4.17 12.12
N ILE A 114 0.78 -4.78 11.22
CA ILE A 114 0.67 -4.54 9.77
C ILE A 114 -0.73 -4.91 9.28
N ILE A 115 -1.23 -6.09 9.65
CA ILE A 115 -2.57 -6.55 9.24
C ILE A 115 -3.65 -5.61 9.80
N ASN A 116 -3.56 -5.22 11.07
CA ASN A 116 -4.55 -4.34 11.68
C ASN A 116 -4.58 -2.97 10.97
N GLU A 117 -3.42 -2.37 10.69
CA GLU A 117 -3.34 -1.09 9.97
C GLU A 117 -3.91 -1.20 8.56
N ALA A 118 -3.64 -2.29 7.84
CA ALA A 118 -4.21 -2.53 6.51
C ALA A 118 -5.75 -2.67 6.56
N VAL A 119 -6.28 -3.37 7.56
CA VAL A 119 -7.73 -3.50 7.77
C VAL A 119 -8.37 -2.15 8.09
N GLU A 120 -7.71 -1.32 8.90
CA GLU A 120 -8.19 0.02 9.22
C GLU A 120 -8.18 0.94 8.00
N LEU A 121 -7.17 0.86 7.13
CA LEU A 121 -7.19 1.55 5.83
C LEU A 121 -8.36 1.06 4.95
N ALA A 122 -8.60 -0.24 4.92
CA ALA A 122 -9.65 -0.83 4.10
C ALA A 122 -11.05 -0.40 4.57
N LYS A 123 -11.26 -0.26 5.88
CA LYS A 123 -12.50 0.32 6.43
C LYS A 123 -12.64 1.80 6.11
N LYS A 124 -11.53 2.54 6.06
CA LYS A 124 -11.54 3.99 5.83
C LYS A 124 -11.80 4.35 4.36
N PHE A 125 -11.19 3.61 3.42
CA PHE A 125 -11.19 3.98 1.99
C PHE A 125 -11.94 2.98 1.09
N GLY A 126 -12.22 1.78 1.58
CA GLY A 126 -12.91 0.75 0.84
C GLY A 126 -14.42 0.76 1.03
N THR A 127 -15.02 -0.42 0.86
CA THR A 127 -16.44 -0.71 1.09
C THR A 127 -16.65 -1.41 2.42
N ASP A 128 -17.91 -1.64 2.80
CA ASP A 128 -18.27 -2.36 4.03
C ASP A 128 -17.61 -3.76 4.13
N ASP A 129 -17.37 -4.41 3.00
CA ASP A 129 -16.75 -5.75 2.94
C ASP A 129 -15.21 -5.71 2.87
N SER A 130 -14.61 -4.55 2.57
CA SER A 130 -13.17 -4.41 2.29
C SER A 130 -12.30 -4.82 3.47
N GLY A 131 -12.67 -4.42 4.69
CA GLY A 131 -11.91 -4.77 5.90
C GLY A 131 -11.83 -6.29 6.13
N ARG A 132 -12.95 -7.00 5.98
CA ARG A 132 -12.98 -8.48 6.11
C ARG A 132 -12.18 -9.13 4.98
N PHE A 133 -12.29 -8.61 3.78
CA PHE A 133 -11.61 -9.14 2.60
C PHE A 133 -10.08 -9.04 2.72
N VAL A 134 -9.56 -7.84 3.02
CA VAL A 134 -8.12 -7.60 3.21
C VAL A 134 -7.57 -8.44 4.36
N ASN A 135 -8.27 -8.52 5.48
CA ASN A 135 -7.87 -9.37 6.62
C ASN A 135 -7.73 -10.85 6.22
N GLY A 136 -8.66 -11.35 5.41
CA GLY A 136 -8.66 -12.74 4.95
C GLY A 136 -7.43 -13.07 4.10
N ILE A 137 -7.09 -12.21 3.13
CA ILE A 137 -5.91 -12.40 2.27
C ILE A 137 -4.63 -12.31 3.08
N LEU A 138 -4.45 -11.23 3.85
CA LEU A 138 -3.20 -11.00 4.59
C LEU A 138 -3.00 -12.08 5.66
N GLY A 139 -4.07 -12.53 6.31
CA GLY A 139 -4.00 -13.67 7.23
C GLY A 139 -3.55 -14.97 6.55
N ALA A 140 -3.96 -15.22 5.30
CA ALA A 140 -3.48 -16.37 4.54
C ALA A 140 -1.99 -16.26 4.20
N ILE A 141 -1.55 -15.09 3.71
CA ILE A 141 -0.15 -14.82 3.35
C ILE A 141 0.77 -14.88 4.58
N ALA A 142 0.31 -14.41 5.74
CA ALA A 142 1.09 -14.44 6.98
C ALA A 142 1.32 -15.86 7.51
N ARG A 143 0.50 -16.84 7.13
CA ARG A 143 0.62 -18.26 7.53
C ARG A 143 1.35 -19.12 6.49
N ALA A 144 1.60 -18.59 5.30
CA ALA A 144 2.31 -19.25 4.20
C ALA A 144 3.81 -18.95 4.27
#